data_AF-A0A286GIA6-F1
#
_entry.id   AF-A0A286GIA6-F1
#
_cell.length_a   1.000
_cell.length_b   1.000
_cell.length_c   1.000
_cell.angle_alpha   90.00
_cell.angle_beta   90.00
_cell.angle_gamma   90.00
#
_symmetry.space_group_name_H-M   'P 1'
#
loop_
_entity.id
_entity.type
_entity.pdbx_description
1 polymer ?
#
loop_
_entity_poly.entity_id
_entity_poly.type
_entity_poly.pdbx_seq_one_letter_code
_entity_poly.pdbx_strand_id
1 'polypeptide(L)'
;MRYVCFALLMWLGISPLCAQDSTAVRRDTVIAPTATDASADDLLAGLSDSTQSQPELLPHKMIFTQRAFWGPKGLLRSMNVAPLTPEGRAHELKVRRTMLIAHQIGGFVTLAGFIAQGIIGAKLYNAKGQDYVDTKKWHERSATFINVTYGTTLLLSLTAPPPVVGARKGFTSIKLHKYLAIVHLTGMVATNVLAGMIQDNSSLKPYHRAAAYTTFGAYAASVLALTF
;
A
#
# COMPACT_ATOMS: atom_id res chain seq x y z
N MET A 1 37.13 -16.01 -1.91
CA MET A 1 35.79 -16.64 -1.72
C MET A 1 34.75 -15.71 -1.06
N ARG A 2 34.68 -14.40 -1.38
CA ARG A 2 33.69 -13.48 -0.76
C ARG A 2 32.81 -12.71 -1.76
N TYR A 3 33.01 -12.91 -3.06
CA TYR A 3 32.21 -12.25 -4.12
C TYR A 3 31.29 -13.19 -4.90
N VAL A 4 31.37 -14.51 -4.65
CA VAL A 4 30.50 -15.51 -5.31
C VAL A 4 29.07 -15.47 -4.74
N CYS A 5 28.89 -15.04 -3.49
CA CYS A 5 27.55 -14.93 -2.88
C CYS A 5 26.71 -13.75 -3.39
N PHE A 6 27.32 -12.69 -3.94
CA PHE A 6 26.56 -11.54 -4.46
C PHE A 6 26.02 -11.77 -5.88
N ALA A 7 26.69 -12.59 -6.69
CA ALA A 7 26.18 -12.99 -8.00
C ALA A 7 25.00 -13.97 -7.90
N LEU A 8 24.92 -14.77 -6.82
CA LEU A 8 23.82 -15.72 -6.62
C LEU A 8 22.49 -15.03 -6.24
N LEU A 9 22.54 -13.83 -5.66
CA LEU A 9 21.35 -13.04 -5.29
C LEU A 9 20.73 -12.28 -6.47
N MET A 10 21.49 -12.07 -7.56
CA MET A 10 20.99 -11.43 -8.79
C MET A 10 20.40 -12.43 -9.80
N TRP A 11 20.62 -13.75 -9.61
CA TRP A 11 20.12 -14.76 -10.55
C TRP A 11 18.81 -15.46 -10.13
N LEU A 12 18.37 -15.26 -8.88
CA LEU A 12 17.07 -15.75 -8.38
C LEU A 12 15.86 -14.91 -8.85
N GLY A 13 16.06 -13.90 -9.69
CA GLY A 13 15.02 -13.00 -10.21
C GLY A 13 14.24 -13.52 -11.43
N ILE A 14 14.57 -14.70 -11.96
CA ILE A 14 13.86 -15.29 -13.10
C ILE A 14 13.40 -16.70 -12.72
N SER A 15 12.41 -16.76 -11.84
CA SER A 15 11.53 -17.91 -11.71
C SER A 15 10.12 -17.37 -11.87
N PRO A 16 9.21 -18.07 -12.56
CA PRO A 16 7.80 -17.69 -12.55
C PRO A 16 7.37 -17.71 -11.09
N LEU A 17 7.08 -16.52 -10.54
CA LEU A 17 6.41 -16.35 -9.28
C LEU A 17 5.04 -17.02 -9.41
N CYS A 18 4.96 -18.31 -9.12
CA CYS A 18 3.73 -18.92 -8.67
C CYS A 18 3.39 -18.22 -7.36
N ALA A 19 2.61 -17.14 -7.46
CA ALA A 19 2.02 -16.47 -6.33
C ALA A 19 1.25 -17.53 -5.54
N GLN A 20 1.83 -17.93 -4.41
CA GLN A 20 1.14 -18.75 -3.43
C GLN A 20 0.04 -17.86 -2.85
N ASP A 21 -1.15 -17.93 -3.44
CA ASP A 21 -2.31 -17.13 -3.08
C ASP A 21 -2.86 -17.60 -1.72
N SER A 22 -2.19 -17.18 -0.64
CA SER A 22 -2.64 -17.39 0.75
C SER A 22 -3.82 -16.47 1.14
N THR A 23 -4.36 -15.72 0.17
CA THR A 23 -5.50 -14.81 0.36
C THR A 23 -6.82 -15.39 -0.15
N ALA A 24 -6.79 -16.51 -0.88
CA ALA A 24 -7.99 -17.21 -1.33
C ALA A 24 -8.52 -18.17 -0.25
N VAL A 25 -9.81 -18.05 0.05
CA VAL A 25 -10.54 -19.03 0.87
C VAL A 25 -11.03 -20.15 -0.06
N ARG A 26 -10.57 -21.39 0.17
CA ARG A 26 -11.03 -22.58 -0.54
C ARG A 26 -12.45 -22.95 -0.08
N ARG A 27 -13.37 -23.18 -1.02
CA ARG A 27 -14.57 -24.00 -0.79
C ARG A 27 -14.47 -25.25 -1.64
N ASP A 28 -14.69 -26.41 -1.03
CA ASP A 28 -14.89 -27.68 -1.71
C ASP A 28 -16.32 -27.71 -2.22
N THR A 29 -16.50 -27.67 -3.55
CA THR A 29 -17.81 -27.85 -4.18
C THR A 29 -17.70 -29.03 -5.14
N VAL A 30 -18.30 -30.16 -4.75
CA VAL A 30 -18.59 -31.28 -5.64
C VAL A 30 -19.81 -30.88 -6.46
N ILE A 31 -19.68 -30.88 -7.79
CA ILE A 31 -20.81 -30.70 -8.71
C ILE A 31 -20.94 -31.99 -9.53
N ALA A 32 -22.03 -32.72 -9.31
CA ALA A 32 -22.50 -33.75 -10.23
C ALA A 32 -23.54 -33.13 -11.18
N PRO A 33 -23.57 -33.48 -12.47
CA PRO A 33 -24.50 -32.89 -13.42
C PRO A 33 -25.80 -33.71 -13.51
N THR A 34 -26.94 -33.05 -13.46
CA THR A 34 -28.20 -33.61 -13.95
C THR A 34 -28.91 -32.54 -14.78
N ALA A 35 -29.20 -32.89 -16.04
CA ALA A 35 -29.95 -32.09 -16.98
C ALA A 35 -31.42 -32.49 -16.92
N THR A 36 -32.36 -31.52 -16.82
CA THR A 36 -33.72 -31.64 -17.39
C THR A 36 -34.51 -30.33 -17.31
N ASP A 37 -35.05 -29.92 -18.46
CA ASP A 37 -36.31 -29.21 -18.76
C ASP A 37 -36.78 -28.03 -17.87
N ALA A 38 -36.56 -26.83 -18.39
CA ALA A 38 -36.99 -25.55 -17.82
C ALA A 38 -38.52 -25.35 -17.93
N SER A 39 -39.23 -25.45 -16.81
CA SER A 39 -40.61 -25.00 -16.65
C SER A 39 -40.66 -23.56 -16.10
N ALA A 40 -41.81 -22.88 -16.23
CA ALA A 40 -41.99 -21.53 -15.68
C ALA A 40 -41.85 -21.48 -14.14
N ASP A 41 -42.05 -22.61 -13.45
CA ASP A 41 -41.75 -22.75 -12.03
C ASP A 41 -40.23 -22.74 -11.76
N ASP A 42 -39.40 -23.19 -12.71
CA ASP A 42 -37.94 -23.13 -12.62
C ASP A 42 -37.41 -21.70 -12.83
N LEU A 43 -38.10 -20.89 -13.65
CA LEU A 43 -37.84 -19.45 -13.77
C LEU A 43 -38.27 -18.66 -12.53
N LEU A 44 -39.41 -19.01 -11.91
CA LEU A 44 -39.85 -18.43 -10.63
C LEU A 44 -38.99 -18.90 -9.45
N ALA A 45 -38.53 -20.15 -9.45
CA ALA A 45 -37.57 -20.69 -8.50
C ALA A 45 -36.20 -20.01 -8.68
N GLY A 46 -35.75 -19.78 -9.91
CA GLY A 46 -34.51 -19.03 -10.20
C GLY A 46 -34.56 -17.56 -9.78
N LEU A 47 -35.73 -16.90 -9.85
CA LEU A 47 -35.94 -15.55 -9.31
C LEU A 47 -36.03 -15.53 -7.77
N SER A 48 -36.57 -16.61 -7.18
CA SER A 48 -36.62 -16.79 -5.72
C SER A 48 -35.24 -17.07 -5.14
N ASP A 49 -34.40 -17.85 -5.85
CA ASP A 49 -33.02 -18.15 -5.48
C ASP A 49 -32.10 -16.92 -5.68
N SER A 50 -32.40 -16.08 -6.68
CA SER A 50 -31.77 -14.76 -6.87
C SER A 50 -32.08 -13.76 -5.73
N THR A 51 -33.10 -14.04 -4.92
CA THR A 51 -33.50 -13.21 -3.78
C THR A 51 -32.88 -13.71 -2.46
N GLN A 52 -32.23 -14.89 -2.45
CA GLN A 52 -31.78 -15.58 -1.24
C GLN A 52 -30.25 -15.63 -1.04
N SER A 53 -29.46 -15.13 -1.98
CA SER A 53 -28.05 -14.82 -1.72
C SER A 53 -27.94 -13.41 -1.15
N GLN A 54 -27.84 -13.29 0.18
CA GLN A 54 -27.46 -12.02 0.84
C GLN A 54 -26.28 -11.41 0.06
N PRO A 55 -26.36 -10.14 -0.40
CA PRO A 55 -25.28 -9.53 -1.16
C PRO A 55 -24.00 -9.62 -0.33
N GLU A 56 -22.94 -10.17 -0.92
CA GLU A 56 -21.69 -10.38 -0.22
C GLU A 56 -21.13 -9.03 0.23
N LEU A 57 -21.23 -8.74 1.53
CA LEU A 57 -20.90 -7.41 2.06
C LEU A 57 -19.39 -7.14 2.02
N LEU A 58 -18.55 -8.18 1.99
CA LEU A 58 -17.09 -8.07 1.96
C LEU A 58 -16.51 -8.66 0.68
N PRO A 59 -15.42 -8.10 0.15
CA PRO A 59 -14.75 -8.71 -0.98
C PRO A 59 -14.01 -9.99 -0.58
N HIS A 60 -14.01 -10.97 -1.49
CA HIS A 60 -13.29 -12.24 -1.34
C HIS A 60 -11.78 -12.07 -1.05
N LYS A 61 -11.13 -11.06 -1.64
CA LYS A 61 -9.69 -10.81 -1.47
C LYS A 61 -9.45 -9.56 -0.62
N MET A 62 -8.82 -9.75 0.53
CA MET A 62 -8.41 -8.69 1.45
C MET A 62 -6.92 -8.80 1.76
N ILE A 63 -6.23 -7.67 1.84
CA ILE A 63 -4.85 -7.65 2.34
C ILE A 63 -4.81 -7.95 3.84
N PHE A 64 -3.68 -8.40 4.37
CA PHE A 64 -3.59 -8.90 5.74
C PHE A 64 -4.03 -7.87 6.80
N THR A 65 -3.67 -6.59 6.63
CA THR A 65 -4.06 -5.50 7.54
C THR A 65 -5.57 -5.29 7.52
N GLN A 66 -6.16 -5.24 6.34
CA GLN A 66 -7.61 -5.13 6.18
C GLN A 66 -8.32 -6.31 6.83
N ARG A 67 -7.79 -7.54 6.67
CA ARG A 67 -8.37 -8.74 7.28
C ARG A 67 -8.27 -8.70 8.80
N ALA A 68 -7.17 -8.19 9.35
CA ALA A 68 -6.98 -8.07 10.80
C ALA A 68 -7.97 -7.09 11.44
N PHE A 69 -8.22 -5.92 10.84
CA PHE A 69 -9.13 -4.91 11.40
C PHE A 69 -10.59 -5.12 10.98
N TRP A 70 -10.82 -5.37 9.69
CA TRP A 70 -12.14 -5.35 9.01
C TRP A 70 -12.53 -6.69 8.39
N GLY A 71 -11.87 -7.80 8.73
CA GLY A 71 -12.27 -9.14 8.30
C GLY A 71 -13.47 -9.68 9.10
N PRO A 72 -14.11 -10.78 8.70
CA PRO A 72 -15.29 -11.32 9.40
C PRO A 72 -15.08 -11.51 10.90
N LYS A 73 -13.86 -11.92 11.29
CA LYS A 73 -13.40 -12.04 12.68
C LYS A 73 -12.35 -10.97 13.06
N GLY A 74 -12.39 -9.83 12.38
CA GLY A 74 -11.45 -8.72 12.58
C GLY A 74 -11.70 -8.00 13.90
N LEU A 75 -10.70 -7.26 14.37
CA LEU A 75 -10.70 -6.56 15.65
C LEU A 75 -11.95 -5.70 15.85
N LEU A 76 -12.34 -4.91 14.85
CA LEU A 76 -13.47 -3.98 14.94
C LEU A 76 -14.82 -4.69 15.06
N ARG A 77 -14.90 -5.94 14.59
CA ARG A 77 -16.11 -6.76 14.69
C ARG A 77 -16.16 -7.50 16.01
N SER A 78 -15.01 -7.98 16.49
CA SER A 78 -14.89 -8.57 17.82
C SER A 78 -15.25 -7.58 18.94
N MET A 79 -15.02 -6.28 18.72
CA MET A 79 -15.37 -5.21 19.66
C MET A 79 -16.78 -4.64 19.43
N ASN A 80 -17.57 -5.22 18.52
CA ASN A 80 -18.93 -4.77 18.18
C ASN A 80 -19.03 -3.32 17.67
N VAL A 81 -17.94 -2.78 17.10
CA VAL A 81 -17.85 -1.41 16.56
C VAL A 81 -18.30 -1.35 15.09
N ALA A 82 -18.12 -2.44 14.34
CA ALA A 82 -18.43 -2.51 12.90
C ALA A 82 -19.24 -3.79 12.58
N PRO A 83 -20.55 -3.83 12.89
CA PRO A 83 -21.40 -4.99 12.61
C PRO A 83 -21.55 -5.22 11.10
N LEU A 84 -21.63 -6.48 10.68
CA LEU A 84 -21.79 -6.90 9.28
C LEU A 84 -23.26 -6.80 8.83
N THR A 85 -23.80 -5.59 8.84
CA THR A 85 -25.11 -5.26 8.25
C THR A 85 -24.92 -4.35 7.03
N PRO A 86 -25.92 -4.24 6.14
CA PRO A 86 -25.87 -3.29 5.02
C PRO A 86 -25.59 -1.84 5.47
N GLU A 87 -26.18 -1.42 6.60
CA GLU A 87 -26.00 -0.08 7.18
C GLU A 87 -24.58 0.07 7.76
N GLY A 88 -24.09 -0.94 8.48
CA GLY A 88 -22.72 -1.00 8.97
C GLY A 88 -21.71 -0.93 7.82
N ARG A 89 -22.00 -1.62 6.72
CA ARG A 89 -21.18 -1.59 5.51
C ARG A 89 -21.18 -0.22 4.84
N ALA A 90 -22.32 0.46 4.75
CA ALA A 90 -22.37 1.84 4.25
C ALA A 90 -21.52 2.79 5.11
N HIS A 91 -21.55 2.62 6.44
CA HIS A 91 -20.69 3.38 7.35
C HIS A 91 -19.20 3.08 7.15
N GLU A 92 -18.81 1.80 7.01
CA GLU A 92 -17.43 1.42 6.68
C GLU A 92 -16.93 2.08 5.39
N LEU A 93 -17.78 2.19 4.37
CA LEU A 93 -17.39 2.85 3.12
C LEU A 93 -17.21 4.36 3.28
N LYS A 94 -18.00 5.00 4.15
CA LYS A 94 -17.78 6.40 4.53
C LYS A 94 -16.45 6.57 5.25
N VAL A 95 -16.13 5.68 6.20
CA VAL A 95 -14.83 5.66 6.90
C VAL A 95 -13.69 5.47 5.90
N ARG A 96 -13.81 4.50 4.98
CA ARG A 96 -12.83 4.27 3.90
C ARG A 96 -12.60 5.53 3.09
N ARG A 97 -13.67 6.21 2.66
CA ARG A 97 -13.57 7.45 1.90
C ARG A 97 -12.80 8.51 2.69
N THR A 98 -13.13 8.72 3.97
CA THR A 98 -12.44 9.68 4.83
C THR A 98 -10.95 9.34 4.98
N MET A 99 -10.62 8.06 5.24
CA MET A 99 -9.22 7.62 5.36
C MET A 99 -8.43 7.82 4.08
N LEU A 100 -9.03 7.56 2.91
CA LEU A 100 -8.37 7.74 1.63
C LEU A 100 -8.22 9.22 1.23
N ILE A 101 -9.18 10.08 1.58
CA ILE A 101 -9.02 11.53 1.43
C ILE A 101 -7.89 12.03 2.34
N ALA A 102 -7.84 11.57 3.59
CA ALA A 102 -6.76 11.90 4.52
C ALA A 102 -5.40 11.39 4.01
N HIS A 103 -5.35 10.19 3.42
CA HIS A 103 -4.15 9.65 2.76
C HIS A 103 -3.70 10.57 1.62
N GLN A 104 -4.61 11.06 0.78
CA GLN A 104 -4.29 11.99 -0.32
C GLN A 104 -3.76 13.33 0.21
N ILE A 105 -4.44 13.94 1.17
CA ILE A 105 -4.02 15.22 1.77
C ILE A 105 -2.65 15.08 2.42
N GLY A 106 -2.48 14.07 3.29
CA GLY A 106 -1.20 13.76 3.90
C GLY A 106 -0.13 13.43 2.86
N GLY A 107 -0.53 12.85 1.72
CA GLY A 107 0.32 12.57 0.58
C GLY A 107 0.98 13.85 0.02
N PHE A 108 0.19 14.92 -0.17
CA PHE A 108 0.69 16.23 -0.59
C PHE A 108 1.52 16.92 0.49
N VAL A 109 1.14 16.80 1.77
CA VAL A 109 1.95 17.34 2.89
C VAL A 109 3.33 16.70 2.92
N THR A 110 3.39 15.37 2.75
CA THR A 110 4.65 14.62 2.68
C THR A 110 5.46 15.03 1.45
N LEU A 111 4.81 15.25 0.29
CA LEU A 111 5.48 15.73 -0.93
C LEU A 111 6.15 17.10 -0.71
N ALA A 112 5.46 18.04 -0.08
CA ALA A 112 6.01 19.34 0.27
C ALA A 112 7.23 19.19 1.20
N GLY A 113 7.15 18.28 2.18
CA GLY A 113 8.27 17.90 3.03
C GLY A 113 9.47 17.40 2.21
N PHE A 114 9.26 16.48 1.27
CA PHE A 114 10.33 15.99 0.40
C PHE A 114 11.00 17.10 -0.42
N ILE A 115 10.23 18.05 -0.96
CA ILE A 115 10.77 19.18 -1.73
C ILE A 115 11.69 20.01 -0.82
N ALA A 116 11.21 20.38 0.37
CA ALA A 116 12.01 21.13 1.35
C ALA A 116 13.27 20.36 1.76
N GLN A 117 13.13 19.07 2.07
CA GLN A 117 14.26 18.21 2.41
C GLN A 117 15.26 18.05 1.27
N GLY A 118 14.81 18.00 0.01
CA GLY A 118 15.67 17.95 -1.17
C GLY A 118 16.54 19.20 -1.30
N ILE A 119 15.98 20.38 -1.05
CA ILE A 119 16.70 21.66 -1.03
C ILE A 119 17.73 21.67 0.12
N ILE A 120 17.31 21.28 1.33
CA ILE A 120 18.19 21.21 2.50
C ILE A 120 19.33 20.20 2.27
N GLY A 121 19.03 19.03 1.70
CA GLY A 121 20.02 18.00 1.38
C GLY A 121 21.03 18.46 0.33
N ALA A 122 20.60 19.22 -0.68
CA ALA A 122 21.50 19.82 -1.67
C ALA A 122 22.45 20.86 -1.03
N LYS A 123 21.94 21.67 -0.09
CA LYS A 123 22.78 22.59 0.70
C LYS A 123 23.77 21.83 1.58
N LEU A 124 23.30 20.79 2.29
CA LEU A 124 24.11 19.98 3.19
C LEU A 124 25.32 19.36 2.48
N TYR A 125 25.16 18.98 1.21
CA TYR A 125 26.23 18.36 0.42
C TYR A 125 27.47 19.27 0.26
N ASN A 126 27.26 20.59 0.20
CA ASN A 126 28.33 21.57 -0.01
C ASN A 126 28.70 22.35 1.26
N ALA A 127 27.94 22.18 2.34
CA ALA A 127 28.12 22.88 3.60
C ALA A 127 29.42 22.47 4.31
N LYS A 128 30.03 23.41 5.05
CA LYS A 128 31.27 23.21 5.83
C LYS A 128 31.17 23.89 7.19
N GLY A 129 31.97 23.43 8.16
CA GLY A 129 32.04 24.05 9.49
C GLY A 129 30.69 24.08 10.20
N GLN A 130 30.33 25.23 10.78
CA GLN A 130 29.07 25.40 11.51
C GLN A 130 27.83 25.23 10.62
N ASP A 131 27.90 25.71 9.37
CA ASP A 131 26.80 25.58 8.40
C ASP A 131 26.47 24.11 8.10
N TYR A 132 27.48 23.23 8.10
CA TYR A 132 27.26 21.78 7.99
C TYR A 132 26.47 21.24 9.18
N VAL A 133 26.84 21.61 10.41
CA VAL A 133 26.19 21.14 11.64
C VAL A 133 24.73 21.59 11.68
N ASP A 134 24.48 22.86 11.38
CA ASP A 134 23.13 23.44 11.41
C ASP A 134 22.25 22.87 10.30
N THR A 135 22.78 22.79 9.07
CA THR A 135 22.04 22.22 7.93
C THR A 135 21.76 20.74 8.13
N LYS A 136 22.69 19.97 8.72
CA LYS A 136 22.48 18.56 9.05
C LYS A 136 21.33 18.39 10.05
N LYS A 137 21.30 19.22 11.09
CA LYS A 137 20.20 19.21 12.07
C LYS A 137 18.85 19.50 11.41
N TRP A 138 18.78 20.45 10.50
CA TRP A 138 17.56 20.73 9.74
C TRP A 138 17.19 19.60 8.79
N HIS A 139 18.17 18.96 8.15
CA HIS A 139 17.96 17.79 7.30
C HIS A 139 17.32 16.64 8.09
N GLU A 140 17.88 16.29 9.25
CA GLU A 140 17.36 15.22 10.12
C GLU A 140 15.97 15.54 10.70
N ARG A 141 15.72 16.80 11.06
CA ARG A 141 14.38 17.25 11.48
C ARG A 141 13.37 17.11 10.36
N SER A 142 13.72 17.51 9.14
CA SER A 142 12.86 17.35 7.98
C SER A 142 12.61 15.87 7.65
N ALA A 143 13.62 15.01 7.80
CA ALA A 143 13.49 13.56 7.62
C ALA A 143 12.52 12.95 8.63
N THR A 144 12.62 13.36 9.90
CA THR A 144 11.70 12.93 10.95
C THR A 144 10.26 13.33 10.63
N PHE A 145 10.04 14.58 10.22
CA PHE A 145 8.72 15.06 9.80
C PHE A 145 8.15 14.24 8.63
N ILE A 146 8.97 13.97 7.60
CA ILE A 146 8.56 13.18 6.44
C ILE A 146 8.25 11.73 6.85
N ASN A 147 9.07 11.11 7.69
CA ASN A 147 8.83 9.74 8.15
C ASN A 147 7.51 9.63 8.93
N VAL A 148 7.19 10.61 9.77
CA VAL A 148 5.92 10.64 10.52
C VAL A 148 4.72 10.83 9.58
N THR A 149 4.80 11.81 8.69
CA THR A 149 3.70 12.09 7.75
C THR A 149 3.50 10.94 6.74
N TYR A 150 4.60 10.41 6.19
CA TYR A 150 4.59 9.23 5.33
C TYR A 150 4.08 7.96 6.04
N GLY A 151 4.52 7.70 7.27
CA GLY A 151 4.04 6.56 8.06
C GLY A 151 2.56 6.67 8.34
N THR A 152 2.07 7.87 8.66
CA THR A 152 0.65 8.14 8.87
C THR A 152 -0.17 7.89 7.61
N THR A 153 0.29 8.37 6.45
CA THR A 153 -0.41 8.12 5.17
C THR A 153 -0.41 6.65 4.80
N LEU A 154 0.71 5.95 5.00
CA LEU A 154 0.80 4.50 4.79
C LEU A 154 -0.22 3.75 5.65
N LEU A 155 -0.32 4.08 6.94
CA LEU A 155 -1.28 3.47 7.84
C LEU A 155 -2.72 3.74 7.41
N LEU A 156 -3.07 4.98 7.03
CA LEU A 156 -4.39 5.32 6.51
C LEU A 156 -4.78 4.48 5.28
N SER A 157 -3.83 4.16 4.39
CA SER A 157 -4.11 3.33 3.21
C SER A 157 -4.22 1.84 3.56
N LEU A 158 -3.27 1.31 4.34
CA LEU A 158 -3.20 -0.12 4.68
C LEU A 158 -4.32 -0.56 5.63
N THR A 159 -4.77 0.33 6.52
CA THR A 159 -5.81 0.03 7.49
C THR A 159 -7.19 0.48 7.04
N ALA A 160 -7.36 1.03 5.83
CA ALA A 160 -8.67 1.43 5.33
C ALA A 160 -9.60 0.21 5.12
N PRO A 161 -10.91 0.31 5.46
CA PRO A 161 -11.90 -0.74 5.22
C PRO A 161 -11.87 -1.25 3.78
N PRO A 162 -12.13 -2.54 3.50
CA PRO A 162 -12.00 -3.08 2.15
C PRO A 162 -13.00 -2.44 1.16
N PRO A 163 -12.68 -2.32 -0.14
CA PRO A 163 -13.60 -1.76 -1.15
C PRO A 163 -14.79 -2.68 -1.43
N VAL A 164 -15.86 -2.16 -2.05
CA VAL A 164 -17.03 -2.96 -2.49
C VAL A 164 -16.75 -3.67 -3.82
N VAL A 165 -16.10 -3.00 -4.74
CA VAL A 165 -15.94 -3.47 -6.12
C VAL A 165 -14.55 -4.07 -6.31
N GLY A 166 -14.49 -5.23 -6.97
CA GLY A 166 -13.24 -5.88 -7.35
C GLY A 166 -12.36 -5.01 -8.26
N ALA A 167 -11.08 -5.36 -8.37
CA ALA A 167 -10.14 -4.60 -9.18
C ALA A 167 -10.59 -4.56 -10.66
N ARG A 168 -10.62 -3.35 -11.25
CA ARG A 168 -10.90 -3.19 -12.68
C ARG A 168 -9.80 -3.86 -13.53
N LYS A 169 -10.20 -4.52 -14.63
CA LYS A 169 -9.28 -5.07 -15.64
C LYS A 169 -8.57 -3.93 -16.39
N GLY A 170 -7.34 -4.16 -16.88
CA GLY A 170 -6.53 -3.16 -17.59
C GLY A 170 -5.52 -2.40 -16.70
N PHE A 171 -4.64 -1.60 -17.33
CA PHE A 171 -3.71 -0.70 -16.64
C PHE A 171 -4.46 0.55 -16.21
N THR A 172 -4.42 0.87 -14.92
CA THR A 172 -5.12 2.03 -14.35
C THR A 172 -4.14 2.86 -13.54
N SER A 173 -4.45 4.15 -13.37
CA SER A 173 -3.72 5.06 -12.49
C SER A 173 -3.52 4.45 -11.07
N ILE A 174 -4.54 3.76 -10.54
CA ILE A 174 -4.45 3.06 -9.24
C ILE A 174 -3.41 1.92 -9.26
N LYS A 175 -3.31 1.16 -10.34
CA LYS A 175 -2.28 0.11 -10.46
C LYS A 175 -0.89 0.71 -10.57
N LEU A 176 -0.74 1.79 -11.35
CA LEU A 176 0.51 2.53 -11.43
C LEU A 176 0.93 3.04 -10.05
N HIS A 177 0.03 3.69 -9.31
CA HIS A 177 0.26 4.12 -7.94
C HIS A 177 0.72 2.95 -7.05
N LYS A 178 0.08 1.77 -7.12
CA LYS A 178 0.50 0.59 -6.34
C LYS A 178 1.91 0.13 -6.66
N TYR A 179 2.31 0.12 -7.94
CA TYR A 179 3.68 -0.22 -8.33
C TYR A 179 4.67 0.82 -7.84
N LEU A 180 4.37 2.11 -8.04
CA LEU A 180 5.18 3.20 -7.53
C LEU A 180 5.23 3.20 -5.99
N ALA A 181 4.18 2.71 -5.33
CA ALA A 181 4.13 2.57 -3.88
C ALA A 181 5.10 1.55 -3.34
N ILE A 182 5.30 0.43 -4.05
CA ILE A 182 6.37 -0.52 -3.71
C ILE A 182 7.73 0.16 -3.82
N VAL A 183 7.97 0.92 -4.89
CA VAL A 183 9.24 1.61 -5.13
C VAL A 183 9.50 2.68 -4.06
N HIS A 184 8.55 3.59 -3.82
CA HIS A 184 8.75 4.67 -2.86
C HIS A 184 8.77 4.18 -1.40
N LEU A 185 8.03 3.12 -1.05
CA LEU A 185 8.15 2.50 0.27
C LEU A 185 9.53 1.88 0.49
N THR A 186 10.01 1.11 -0.49
CA THR A 186 11.34 0.50 -0.42
C THR A 186 12.43 1.57 -0.36
N GLY A 187 12.28 2.63 -1.15
CA GLY A 187 13.17 3.78 -1.14
C GLY A 187 13.19 4.52 0.21
N MET A 188 12.03 4.69 0.86
CA MET A 188 11.94 5.26 2.21
C MET A 188 12.69 4.42 3.24
N VAL A 189 12.57 3.09 3.19
CA VAL A 189 13.33 2.21 4.08
C VAL A 189 14.83 2.32 3.77
N ALA A 190 15.21 2.21 2.50
CA ALA A 190 16.62 2.25 2.08
C ALA A 190 17.32 3.57 2.48
N THR A 191 16.67 4.71 2.28
CA THR A 191 17.21 6.02 2.64
C THR A 191 17.46 6.17 4.14
N ASN A 192 16.52 5.73 4.98
CA ASN A 192 16.67 5.74 6.44
C ASN A 192 17.79 4.79 6.92
N VAL A 193 17.87 3.57 6.37
CA VAL A 193 18.94 2.62 6.69
C VAL A 193 20.31 3.20 6.29
N LEU A 194 20.43 3.70 5.06
CA LEU A 194 21.67 4.29 4.57
C LEU A 194 22.07 5.53 5.39
N ALA A 195 21.11 6.34 5.86
CA ALA A 195 21.38 7.49 6.71
C ALA A 195 22.05 7.07 8.03
N GLY A 196 21.61 5.97 8.65
CA GLY A 196 22.25 5.40 9.83
C GLY A 196 23.67 4.91 9.56
N MET A 197 23.87 4.22 8.43
CA MET A 197 25.18 3.65 8.07
C MET A 197 26.22 4.68 7.65
N ILE A 198 25.82 5.88 7.24
CA ILE A 198 26.75 6.94 6.80
C ILE A 198 27.67 7.43 7.92
N GLN A 199 27.24 7.29 9.19
CA GLN A 199 28.06 7.68 10.35
C GLN A 199 29.34 6.87 10.42
N ASP A 200 29.25 5.55 10.16
CA ASP A 200 30.38 4.64 10.18
C ASP A 200 31.05 4.50 8.80
N ASN A 201 30.30 4.75 7.72
CA ASN A 201 30.79 4.60 6.35
C ASN A 201 30.33 5.76 5.45
N SER A 202 31.14 6.81 5.43
CA SER A 202 30.89 8.01 4.62
C SER A 202 30.85 7.76 3.10
N SER A 203 31.39 6.64 2.61
CA SER A 203 31.32 6.26 1.19
C SER A 203 29.89 5.95 0.73
N LEU A 204 28.94 5.76 1.67
CA LEU A 204 27.55 5.47 1.37
C LEU A 204 26.72 6.72 1.00
N LYS A 205 27.26 7.93 1.17
CA LYS A 205 26.56 9.20 0.85
C LYS A 205 26.00 9.26 -0.57
N PRO A 206 26.72 8.85 -1.64
CA PRO A 206 26.18 8.85 -3.00
C PRO A 206 24.99 7.88 -3.15
N TYR A 207 25.03 6.72 -2.49
CA TYR A 207 23.95 5.74 -2.53
C TYR A 207 22.70 6.23 -1.79
N HIS A 208 22.87 6.87 -0.62
CA HIS A 208 21.75 7.50 0.08
C HIS A 208 21.09 8.57 -0.80
N ARG A 209 21.89 9.40 -1.47
CA ARG A 209 21.40 10.44 -2.38
C ARG A 209 20.66 9.85 -3.59
N ALA A 210 21.22 8.81 -4.21
CA ALA A 210 20.56 8.12 -5.31
C ALA A 210 19.21 7.54 -4.86
N ALA A 211 19.18 6.82 -3.74
CA ALA A 211 17.96 6.30 -3.15
C ALA A 211 16.95 7.42 -2.85
N ALA A 212 17.40 8.56 -2.32
CA ALA A 212 16.53 9.71 -2.02
C ALA A 212 15.89 10.31 -3.28
N TYR A 213 16.66 10.50 -4.36
CA TYR A 213 16.10 11.00 -5.62
C TYR A 213 15.15 10.00 -6.28
N THR A 214 15.48 8.71 -6.28
CA THR A 214 14.57 7.67 -6.79
C THR A 214 13.28 7.62 -5.97
N THR A 215 13.38 7.72 -4.64
CA THR A 215 12.21 7.74 -3.75
C THR A 215 11.34 8.96 -4.04
N PHE A 216 11.94 10.15 -4.11
CA PHE A 216 11.22 11.38 -4.42
C PHE A 216 10.54 11.32 -5.78
N GLY A 217 11.26 10.89 -6.83
CA GLY A 217 10.71 10.77 -8.18
C GLY A 217 9.55 9.78 -8.26
N ALA A 218 9.72 8.59 -7.68
CA ALA A 218 8.65 7.59 -7.63
C ALA A 218 7.43 8.09 -6.83
N TYR A 219 7.67 8.76 -5.70
CA TYR A 219 6.62 9.32 -4.87
C TYR A 219 5.85 10.45 -5.57
N ALA A 220 6.56 11.41 -6.18
CA ALA A 220 5.96 12.51 -6.93
C ALA A 220 5.15 12.00 -8.14
N ALA A 221 5.71 11.05 -8.91
CA ALA A 221 5.00 10.40 -10.00
C ALA A 221 3.75 9.65 -9.50
N SER A 222 3.82 9.04 -8.32
CA SER A 222 2.71 8.33 -7.68
C SER A 222 1.56 9.27 -7.30
N VAL A 223 1.88 10.46 -6.79
CA VAL A 223 0.90 11.52 -6.49
C VAL A 223 0.25 12.02 -7.78
N LEU A 224 1.06 12.34 -8.80
CA LEU A 224 0.57 12.81 -10.10
C LEU A 224 -0.31 11.78 -10.82
N ALA A 225 0.05 10.51 -10.73
CA ALA A 225 -0.72 9.43 -11.33
C ALA A 225 -2.16 9.39 -10.79
N LEU A 226 -2.40 9.76 -9.52
CA LEU A 226 -3.72 9.71 -8.91
C LEU A 226 -4.58 10.97 -9.14
N THR A 227 -3.98 12.07 -9.60
CA THR A 227 -4.69 13.31 -9.91
C THR A 227 -5.29 13.35 -11.32
N PHE A 228 -4.88 12.46 -12.22
CA PHE A 228 -5.33 12.34 -13.61
C PHE A 228 -5.82 10.91 -13.92
#